data_AF-A0A9P7Y4Y4-F1
#
_entry.id   AF-A0A9P7Y4Y4-F1
#
_cell.length_a   1.000
_cell.length_b   1.000
_cell.length_c   1.000
_cell.angle_alpha   90.00
_cell.angle_beta   90.00
_cell.angle_gamma   90.00
#
_symmetry.space_group_name_H-M   'P 1'
#
loop_
_entity.id
_entity.type
_entity.pdbx_description
1 polymer ?
#
loop_
_entity_poly.entity_id
_entity_poly.type
_entity_poly.pdbx_seq_one_letter_code
_entity_poly.pdbx_strand_id
1 'polypeptide(L)'
;MMQQPSASFTSELIHASLVVANNSCSVEAFNNSINNNSSGDRKIRSTSIVVGPKMSETTLANLEYSIHASPRRMTRDLATVFPNKDLSGLLVVPTFQKCKNDMVAWDEEIAKEKDDRLDDFIRWSKAIHSSLETLGYWSDMTDPASGFPSFSERGRDVYPDVEGCQLLLKYDFQNAGCCKILLHPIWGSKIYPATFFTTAPVDILVKVISQVEQEHSLSKPFSA
;
A
#
# COMPACT_ATOMS: atom_id res chain seq x y z
N MET A 1 26.56 -43.40 15.74
CA MET A 1 26.18 -43.79 14.36
C MET A 1 24.69 -44.06 14.37
N MET A 2 23.89 -43.01 14.20
CA MET A 2 22.44 -43.09 14.04
C MET A 2 22.03 -42.03 13.02
N GLN A 3 21.24 -42.48 12.07
CA GLN A 3 20.97 -41.91 10.76
C GLN A 3 19.75 -40.99 10.84
N GLN A 4 19.79 -39.87 10.11
CA GLN A 4 18.64 -38.99 9.90
C GLN A 4 17.50 -39.72 9.16
N PRO A 5 16.31 -39.10 9.14
CA PRO A 5 15.64 -38.91 7.86
C PRO A 5 15.41 -37.44 7.54
N SER A 6 15.85 -37.06 6.34
CA SER A 6 15.49 -35.87 5.59
C SER A 6 14.05 -36.00 5.10
N ALA A 7 13.25 -34.94 5.29
CA ALA A 7 11.96 -34.80 4.63
C ALA A 7 12.05 -33.64 3.64
N SER A 8 12.26 -33.99 2.37
CA SER A 8 12.02 -33.11 1.22
C SER A 8 10.52 -33.03 0.99
N PHE A 9 9.93 -31.82 1.05
CA PHE A 9 8.57 -31.61 0.57
C PHE A 9 8.67 -30.98 -0.82
N THR A 10 8.42 -31.81 -1.83
CA THR A 10 8.39 -31.43 -3.23
C THR A 10 7.09 -30.71 -3.58
N SER A 11 7.27 -29.68 -4.40
CA SER A 11 6.30 -29.02 -5.27
C SER A 11 5.20 -29.94 -5.79
N GLU A 12 3.94 -29.66 -5.42
CA GLU A 12 2.75 -29.94 -6.22
C GLU A 12 1.55 -29.26 -5.55
N LEU A 13 0.93 -28.28 -6.25
CA LEU A 13 -0.51 -27.97 -6.23
C LEU A 13 -0.76 -26.69 -7.05
N ILE A 14 -0.52 -26.78 -8.36
CA ILE A 14 -1.13 -25.90 -9.36
C ILE A 14 -2.24 -26.72 -10.02
N HIS A 15 -3.49 -26.58 -9.56
CA HIS A 15 -4.71 -26.72 -10.37
C HIS A 15 -5.97 -26.61 -9.49
N ALA A 16 -6.73 -25.51 -9.62
CA ALA A 16 -8.20 -25.52 -9.52
C ALA A 16 -8.81 -24.17 -9.95
N SER A 17 -9.24 -24.16 -11.21
CA SER A 17 -10.48 -23.59 -11.76
C SER A 17 -10.99 -22.20 -11.34
N LEU A 18 -10.77 -21.29 -12.29
CA LEU A 18 -11.64 -20.23 -12.78
C LEU A 18 -13.15 -20.44 -12.57
N VAL A 19 -13.80 -19.58 -11.77
CA VAL A 19 -15.22 -19.19 -11.95
C VAL A 19 -15.31 -17.69 -11.69
N VAL A 20 -15.55 -16.93 -12.76
CA VAL A 20 -15.79 -15.48 -12.75
C VAL A 20 -17.26 -15.24 -12.37
N ALA A 21 -17.49 -14.54 -11.26
CA ALA A 21 -18.79 -13.92 -10.97
C ALA A 21 -18.64 -12.41 -11.10
N ASN A 22 -19.15 -11.88 -12.21
CA ASN A 22 -19.32 -10.46 -12.45
C ASN A 22 -20.37 -9.91 -11.49
N ASN A 23 -20.03 -8.88 -10.71
CA ASN A 23 -21.00 -7.95 -10.16
C ASN A 23 -20.50 -6.51 -10.35
N SER A 24 -21.03 -5.91 -11.41
CA SER A 24 -20.96 -4.49 -11.73
C SER A 24 -21.85 -3.70 -10.77
N CYS A 25 -21.29 -2.74 -10.05
CA CYS A 25 -22.05 -1.57 -9.62
C CYS A 25 -21.11 -0.37 -9.35
N SER A 26 -21.39 0.73 -10.07
CA SER A 26 -20.98 2.11 -9.82
C SER A 26 -19.49 2.51 -9.94
N VAL A 27 -19.02 2.68 -11.19
CA VAL A 27 -17.94 3.64 -11.53
C VAL A 27 -18.37 4.46 -12.75
N GLU A 28 -19.36 5.33 -12.58
CA GLU A 28 -19.79 6.28 -13.62
C GLU A 28 -20.03 7.66 -13.01
N ALA A 29 -18.95 8.40 -12.69
CA ALA A 29 -19.08 9.82 -12.33
C ALA A 29 -17.81 10.68 -12.45
N PHE A 30 -16.73 10.24 -13.13
CA PHE A 30 -15.48 11.04 -13.16
C PHE A 30 -14.91 11.38 -14.55
N ASN A 31 -15.51 10.90 -15.65
CA ASN A 31 -14.92 11.03 -16.99
C ASN A 31 -15.70 11.92 -17.97
N ASN A 32 -16.25 13.05 -17.52
CA ASN A 32 -16.81 14.04 -18.44
C ASN A 32 -16.33 15.45 -18.08
N SER A 33 -15.12 15.80 -18.51
CA SER A 33 -14.78 17.14 -19.02
C SER A 33 -13.29 17.23 -19.30
N ILE A 34 -12.81 16.77 -20.46
CA ILE A 34 -11.70 17.39 -21.21
C ILE A 34 -11.84 17.00 -22.68
N ASN A 35 -12.54 17.82 -23.47
CA ASN A 35 -12.34 17.88 -24.92
C ASN A 35 -12.46 19.35 -25.33
N ASN A 36 -11.30 19.94 -25.66
CA ASN A 36 -11.06 20.99 -26.66
C ASN A 36 -9.82 21.81 -26.28
N ASN A 37 -8.67 21.49 -26.88
CA ASN A 37 -7.95 22.41 -27.76
C ASN A 37 -6.56 21.88 -28.13
N SER A 38 -6.23 22.14 -29.40
CA SER A 38 -5.04 21.77 -30.16
C SER A 38 -3.72 22.34 -29.64
N SER A 39 -2.65 21.61 -29.99
CA SER A 39 -1.24 22.03 -30.15
C SER A 39 -0.28 21.60 -29.04
N GLY A 40 0.64 20.72 -29.42
CA GLY A 40 1.76 20.23 -28.62
C GLY A 40 1.54 18.80 -28.16
N ASP A 41 2.22 17.86 -28.81
CA ASP A 41 2.23 16.43 -28.49
C ASP A 41 2.92 16.20 -27.13
N ARG A 42 2.23 16.60 -26.05
CA ARG A 42 2.60 16.25 -24.68
C ARG A 42 2.21 14.78 -24.53
N LYS A 43 3.18 13.89 -24.73
CA LYS A 43 3.09 12.47 -24.37
C LYS A 43 2.30 12.36 -23.07
N ILE A 44 1.06 11.85 -23.17
CA ILE A 44 0.19 11.63 -22.02
C ILE A 44 1.00 10.78 -21.05
N ARG A 45 1.34 11.34 -19.89
CA ARG A 45 2.12 10.60 -18.88
C ARG A 45 1.26 9.41 -18.49
N SER A 46 1.75 8.20 -18.79
CA SER A 46 1.16 6.94 -18.31
C SER A 46 0.77 7.12 -16.85
N THR A 47 -0.49 6.92 -16.53
CA THR A 47 -0.97 6.96 -15.15
C THR A 47 -0.17 5.91 -14.37
N SER A 48 0.45 6.32 -13.26
CA SER A 48 1.17 5.37 -12.38
C SER A 48 0.23 4.36 -11.74
N ILE A 49 -1.07 4.68 -11.68
CA ILE A 49 -2.11 3.82 -11.10
C ILE A 49 -2.21 2.52 -11.91
N VAL A 50 -2.01 1.40 -11.22
CA VAL A 50 -2.19 0.04 -11.74
C VAL A 50 -3.47 -0.57 -11.17
N VAL A 51 -3.73 -0.36 -9.89
CA VAL A 51 -5.00 -0.70 -9.22
C VAL A 51 -5.49 0.54 -8.49
N GLY A 52 -6.72 0.96 -8.79
CA GLY A 52 -7.36 2.10 -8.14
C GLY A 52 -7.63 1.87 -6.65
N PRO A 53 -8.10 2.91 -5.93
CA PRO A 53 -8.44 2.80 -4.52
C PRO A 53 -9.41 1.66 -4.22
N LYS A 54 -9.08 0.82 -3.24
CA LYS A 54 -9.90 -0.29 -2.75
C LYS A 54 -9.82 -0.35 -1.22
N MET A 55 -10.94 -0.63 -0.57
CA MET A 55 -10.99 -0.92 0.86
C MET A 55 -10.57 -2.37 1.14
N SER A 56 -9.71 -2.56 2.13
CA SER A 56 -9.38 -3.82 2.79
C SER A 56 -9.91 -3.77 4.21
N GLU A 57 -10.97 -4.55 4.49
CA GLU A 57 -11.60 -4.65 5.81
C GLU A 57 -11.35 -6.04 6.40
N THR A 58 -10.36 -6.14 7.27
CA THR A 58 -9.89 -7.41 7.85
C THR A 58 -9.72 -7.29 9.36
N THR A 59 -9.45 -8.41 10.03
CA THR A 59 -9.05 -8.41 11.44
C THR A 59 -7.64 -7.81 11.65
N LEU A 60 -6.84 -7.65 10.59
CA LEU A 60 -5.53 -7.00 10.66
C LEU A 60 -5.66 -5.48 10.67
N ALA A 61 -6.42 -4.94 9.71
CA ALA A 61 -6.60 -3.52 9.52
C ALA A 61 -7.88 -3.21 8.75
N ASN A 62 -8.38 -1.99 8.93
CA ASN A 62 -9.37 -1.37 8.06
C ASN A 62 -8.71 -0.17 7.36
N LEU A 63 -8.33 -0.35 6.09
CA LEU A 63 -7.59 0.64 5.31
C LEU A 63 -8.03 0.69 3.86
N GLU A 64 -7.91 1.87 3.25
CA GLU A 64 -7.93 2.03 1.79
C GLU A 64 -6.51 1.86 1.26
N TYR A 65 -6.33 1.19 0.13
CA TYR A 65 -5.05 1.12 -0.58
C TYR A 65 -5.24 1.29 -2.09
N SER A 66 -4.17 1.67 -2.77
CA SER A 66 -4.07 1.66 -4.23
C SER A 66 -2.69 1.15 -4.65
N ILE A 67 -2.55 0.60 -5.85
CA ILE A 67 -1.26 0.05 -6.34
C ILE A 67 -0.77 0.88 -7.51
N HIS A 68 0.48 1.34 -7.43
CA HIS A 68 1.09 2.18 -8.44
C HIS A 68 2.41 1.61 -8.93
N ALA A 69 2.65 1.66 -10.23
CA ALA A 69 3.98 1.53 -10.78
C ALA A 69 4.80 2.77 -10.43
N SER A 70 5.95 2.59 -9.81
CA SER A 70 6.81 3.70 -9.38
C SER A 70 7.29 4.50 -10.60
N PRO A 71 7.01 5.82 -10.68
CA PRO A 71 7.60 6.66 -11.71
C PRO A 71 9.12 6.70 -11.58
N ARG A 72 9.84 6.70 -12.72
CA ARG A 72 11.33 6.66 -12.74
C ARG A 72 12.02 7.64 -11.77
N ARG A 73 11.47 8.85 -11.62
CA ARG A 73 12.00 9.85 -10.67
C ARG A 73 11.90 9.35 -9.23
N MET A 74 10.73 8.86 -8.84
CA MET A 74 10.50 8.29 -7.51
C MET A 74 11.39 7.07 -7.27
N THR A 75 11.52 6.17 -8.25
CA THR A 75 12.39 4.99 -8.11
C THR A 75 13.85 5.36 -7.82
N ARG A 76 14.36 6.41 -8.47
CA ARG A 76 15.71 6.92 -8.21
C ARG A 76 15.85 7.48 -6.80
N ASP A 77 14.84 8.21 -6.32
CA ASP A 77 14.85 8.77 -4.97
C ASP A 77 14.70 7.65 -3.93
N LEU A 78 13.90 6.61 -4.20
CA LEU A 78 13.74 5.43 -3.35
C LEU A 78 14.99 4.55 -3.27
N ALA A 79 15.90 4.61 -4.24
CA ALA A 79 17.18 3.90 -4.19
C ALA A 79 18.10 4.41 -3.06
N THR A 80 17.89 5.64 -2.57
CA THR A 80 18.62 6.15 -1.40
C THR A 80 17.93 5.87 -0.07
N VAL A 81 16.65 5.47 -0.11
CA VAL A 81 15.88 4.98 1.05
C VAL A 81 16.11 3.48 1.26
N PHE A 82 16.12 2.70 0.18
CA PHE A 82 16.34 1.25 0.16
C PHE A 82 17.67 0.90 -0.55
N PRO A 83 18.83 1.08 0.11
CA PRO A 83 20.13 0.81 -0.49
C PRO A 83 20.28 -0.68 -0.82
N ASN A 84 21.08 -0.96 -1.86
CA ASN A 84 21.42 -2.32 -2.29
C ASN A 84 20.23 -3.20 -2.73
N LYS A 85 19.08 -2.59 -3.03
CA LYS A 85 17.91 -3.28 -3.60
C LYS A 85 17.81 -3.00 -5.09
N ASP A 86 17.51 -4.03 -5.88
CA ASP A 86 17.05 -3.82 -7.25
C ASP A 86 15.58 -3.36 -7.18
N LEU A 87 15.33 -2.12 -7.57
CA LEU A 87 14.00 -1.51 -7.58
C LEU A 87 13.38 -1.53 -8.99
N SER A 88 13.88 -2.37 -9.88
CA SER A 88 13.27 -2.61 -11.18
C SER A 88 11.84 -3.13 -11.01
N GLY A 89 10.88 -2.52 -11.72
CA GLY A 89 9.46 -2.89 -11.60
C GLY A 89 8.80 -2.53 -10.26
N LEU A 90 9.40 -1.66 -9.45
CA LEU A 90 8.88 -1.28 -8.14
C LEU A 90 7.40 -0.85 -8.18
N LEU A 91 6.60 -1.49 -7.34
CA LEU A 91 5.26 -1.09 -6.98
C LEU A 91 5.27 -0.32 -5.65
N VAL A 92 4.47 0.75 -5.61
CA VAL A 92 4.24 1.58 -4.42
C VAL A 92 2.77 1.46 -4.07
N VAL A 93 2.49 1.17 -2.80
CA VAL A 93 1.15 0.92 -2.27
C VAL A 93 0.88 1.91 -1.13
N PRO A 94 0.46 3.15 -1.45
CA PRO A 94 -0.04 4.07 -0.44
C PRO A 94 -1.31 3.49 0.18
N THR A 95 -1.40 3.61 1.50
CA THR A 95 -2.52 3.18 2.32
C THR A 95 -3.02 4.33 3.18
N PHE A 96 -4.33 4.34 3.44
CA PHE A 96 -4.98 5.34 4.27
C PHE A 96 -5.92 4.65 5.25
N GLN A 97 -5.71 4.88 6.53
CA GLN A 97 -6.66 4.48 7.56
C GLN A 97 -7.47 5.67 7.99
N LYS A 98 -8.80 5.53 8.02
CA LYS A 98 -9.69 6.59 8.50
C LYS A 98 -9.54 6.76 10.02
N CYS A 99 -9.40 8.00 10.45
CA CYS A 99 -9.31 8.37 11.87
C CYS A 99 -10.58 9.07 12.36
N LYS A 100 -10.79 9.04 13.67
CA LYS A 100 -11.82 9.80 14.38
C LYS A 100 -11.36 11.25 14.57
N ASN A 101 -10.13 11.42 15.05
CA ASN A 101 -9.56 12.71 15.37
C ASN A 101 -8.82 13.31 14.16
N ASP A 102 -8.64 14.63 14.20
CA ASP A 102 -7.72 15.31 13.29
C ASP A 102 -6.29 15.04 13.75
N MET A 103 -5.49 14.42 12.88
CA MET A 103 -4.14 13.97 13.21
C MET A 103 -3.13 15.11 13.46
N VAL A 104 -3.57 16.37 13.31
CA VAL A 104 -2.79 17.59 13.58
C VAL A 104 -2.64 17.91 15.07
N ALA A 105 -3.57 17.46 15.92
CA ALA A 105 -3.52 17.76 17.36
C ALA A 105 -2.59 16.81 18.13
N TRP A 106 -2.10 17.29 19.29
CA TRP A 106 -1.05 16.67 20.11
C TRP A 106 -1.58 16.37 21.51
N ASP A 107 -2.67 15.62 21.59
CA ASP A 107 -3.19 15.09 22.85
C ASP A 107 -2.96 13.57 22.96
N GLU A 108 -3.17 13.04 24.16
CA GLU A 108 -2.96 11.61 24.46
C GLU A 108 -3.90 10.70 23.66
N GLU A 109 -5.12 11.16 23.38
CA GLU A 109 -6.09 10.40 22.60
C GLU A 109 -5.63 10.22 21.16
N ILE A 110 -5.11 11.28 20.54
CA ILE A 110 -4.55 11.25 19.18
C ILE A 110 -3.25 10.45 19.13
N ALA A 111 -2.39 10.55 20.14
CA ALA A 111 -1.20 9.72 20.23
C ALA A 111 -1.58 8.23 20.27
N LYS A 112 -2.55 7.87 21.12
CA LYS A 112 -3.09 6.51 21.16
C LYS A 112 -3.69 6.08 19.83
N GLU A 113 -4.48 6.94 19.19
CA GLU A 113 -5.07 6.61 17.89
C GLU A 113 -3.98 6.36 16.83
N LYS A 114 -2.91 7.16 16.82
CA LYS A 114 -1.76 6.97 15.92
C LYS A 114 -1.07 5.63 16.17
N ASP A 115 -0.86 5.25 17.43
CA ASP A 115 -0.27 3.97 17.79
C ASP A 115 -1.17 2.79 17.37
N ASP A 116 -2.47 2.90 17.58
CA ASP A 116 -3.44 1.88 17.17
C ASP A 116 -3.48 1.73 15.63
N ARG A 117 -3.44 2.84 14.87
CA ARG A 117 -3.37 2.81 13.39
C ARG A 117 -2.03 2.25 12.91
N LEU A 118 -0.92 2.58 13.58
CA LEU A 118 0.40 2.05 13.24
C LEU A 118 0.45 0.53 13.42
N ASP A 119 -0.07 0.02 14.54
CA ASP A 119 -0.12 -1.43 14.79
C ASP A 119 -0.96 -2.17 13.75
N ASP A 120 -2.15 -1.65 13.41
CA ASP A 120 -2.99 -2.19 12.33
C ASP A 120 -2.21 -2.28 11.00
N PHE A 121 -1.52 -1.21 10.61
CA PHE A 121 -0.73 -1.20 9.37
C PHE A 121 0.44 -2.20 9.42
N ILE A 122 1.17 -2.28 10.53
CA ILE A 122 2.28 -3.22 10.73
C ILE A 122 1.77 -4.66 10.61
N ARG A 123 0.60 -4.98 11.18
CA ARG A 123 0.01 -6.32 11.09
C ARG A 123 -0.34 -6.65 9.65
N TRP A 124 -1.01 -5.75 8.93
CA TRP A 124 -1.37 -5.90 7.52
C TRP A 124 -0.14 -6.07 6.62
N SER A 125 0.86 -5.21 6.76
CA SER A 125 2.07 -5.23 5.94
C SER A 125 2.92 -6.46 6.19
N LYS A 126 3.04 -6.93 7.44
CA LYS A 126 3.79 -8.14 7.78
C LYS A 126 3.18 -9.39 7.15
N ALA A 127 1.85 -9.52 7.15
CA ALA A 127 1.20 -10.68 6.53
C ALA A 127 1.47 -10.75 5.02
N ILE A 128 1.42 -9.61 4.33
CA ILE A 128 1.74 -9.51 2.91
C ILE A 128 3.24 -9.73 2.67
N HIS A 129 4.08 -9.11 3.48
CA HIS A 129 5.54 -9.24 3.40
C HIS A 129 5.98 -10.69 3.52
N SER A 130 5.52 -11.40 4.56
CA SER A 130 5.85 -12.82 4.76
C SER A 130 5.39 -13.68 3.58
N SER A 131 4.19 -13.41 3.03
CA SER A 131 3.71 -14.13 1.86
C SER A 131 4.58 -13.88 0.63
N LEU A 132 4.94 -12.63 0.35
CA LEU A 132 5.84 -12.28 -0.77
C LEU A 132 7.25 -12.81 -0.60
N GLU A 133 7.78 -12.84 0.63
CA GLU A 133 9.08 -13.39 0.96
C GLU A 133 9.15 -14.89 0.62
N THR A 134 8.11 -15.67 0.95
CA THR A 134 8.06 -17.10 0.59
C THR A 134 8.06 -17.34 -0.92
N LEU A 135 7.57 -16.37 -1.70
CA LEU A 135 7.58 -16.40 -3.16
C LEU A 135 8.87 -15.85 -3.78
N GLY A 136 9.83 -15.40 -2.95
CA GLY A 136 11.12 -14.87 -3.39
C GLY A 136 11.06 -13.41 -3.87
N TYR A 137 9.99 -12.67 -3.58
CA TYR A 137 9.87 -11.26 -3.93
C TYR A 137 10.27 -10.35 -2.77
N TRP A 138 11.00 -9.28 -3.09
CA TRP A 138 11.31 -8.25 -2.11
C TRP A 138 10.08 -7.40 -1.83
N SER A 139 9.90 -7.03 -0.56
CA SER A 139 8.94 -6.03 -0.13
C SER A 139 9.40 -5.33 1.14
N ASP A 140 8.88 -4.13 1.36
CA ASP A 140 9.14 -3.34 2.57
C ASP A 140 7.96 -2.42 2.90
N MET A 141 7.98 -1.88 4.11
CA MET A 141 7.14 -0.74 4.50
C MET A 141 8.02 0.34 5.10
N THR A 142 7.60 1.59 4.98
CA THR A 142 8.20 2.69 5.72
C THR A 142 7.37 2.98 6.95
N ASP A 143 8.02 3.12 8.10
CA ASP A 143 7.37 3.63 9.30
C ASP A 143 6.88 5.06 9.03
N PRO A 144 5.58 5.37 9.08
CA PRO A 144 5.07 6.69 8.73
C PRO A 144 5.61 7.82 9.62
N ALA A 145 6.01 7.51 10.87
CA ALA A 145 6.54 8.50 11.79
C ALA A 145 7.99 8.92 11.44
N SER A 146 8.83 7.97 11.03
CA SER A 146 10.26 8.22 10.76
C SER A 146 10.64 8.21 9.28
N GLY A 147 9.80 7.64 8.41
CA GLY A 147 10.03 7.42 6.99
C GLY A 147 11.09 6.36 6.67
N PHE A 148 11.58 5.61 7.66
CA PHE A 148 12.61 4.59 7.46
C PHE A 148 12.03 3.22 7.07
N PRO A 149 12.78 2.42 6.30
CA PRO A 149 12.46 1.01 6.04
C PRO A 149 12.30 0.21 7.34
N SER A 150 11.40 -0.77 7.31
CA SER A 150 11.13 -1.65 8.46
C SER A 150 11.85 -2.99 8.35
N PHE A 151 12.01 -3.54 7.14
CA PHE A 151 12.61 -4.86 6.94
C PHE A 151 14.01 -4.80 6.32
N SER A 152 14.29 -3.80 5.46
CA SER A 152 15.59 -3.60 4.85
C SER A 152 16.52 -2.72 5.69
N GLU A 153 17.81 -2.72 5.34
CA GLU A 153 18.77 -1.76 5.88
C GLU A 153 18.35 -0.32 5.56
N ARG A 154 18.56 0.59 6.52
CA ARG A 154 18.23 2.00 6.36
C ARG A 154 19.19 2.68 5.41
N GLY A 155 18.62 3.35 4.41
CA GLY A 155 19.35 4.27 3.57
C GLY A 155 19.72 5.59 4.26
N ARG A 156 20.29 6.49 3.47
CA ARG A 156 20.68 7.84 3.90
C ARG A 156 19.52 8.82 3.93
N ASP A 157 18.47 8.52 3.17
CA ASP A 157 17.27 9.34 3.05
C ASP A 157 16.05 8.57 3.60
N VAL A 158 14.98 9.31 3.91
CA VAL A 158 13.69 8.76 4.37
C VAL A 158 12.66 8.89 3.26
N TYR A 159 11.63 8.04 3.26
CA TYR A 159 10.49 8.20 2.38
C TYR A 159 9.46 9.17 2.98
N PRO A 160 9.13 10.26 2.29
CA PRO A 160 8.11 11.20 2.75
C PRO A 160 6.73 10.86 2.16
N ASP A 161 5.83 10.29 2.98
CA ASP A 161 4.49 9.84 2.55
C ASP A 161 3.67 10.95 1.85
N VAL A 162 3.76 12.19 2.34
CA VAL A 162 3.01 13.32 1.77
C VAL A 162 3.43 13.55 0.32
N GLU A 163 4.72 13.77 0.06
CA GLU A 163 5.27 13.99 -1.27
C GLU A 163 5.07 12.77 -2.19
N GLY A 164 5.16 11.55 -1.63
CA GLY A 164 4.85 10.32 -2.34
C GLY A 164 3.41 10.30 -2.86
N CYS A 165 2.45 10.62 -1.99
CA CYS A 165 1.03 10.72 -2.34
C CYS A 165 0.74 11.87 -3.31
N GLN A 166 1.40 13.03 -3.18
CA GLN A 166 1.28 14.12 -4.16
C GLN A 166 1.75 13.68 -5.55
N LEU A 167 2.84 12.91 -5.61
CA LEU A 167 3.38 12.46 -6.88
C LEU A 167 2.47 11.41 -7.54
N LEU A 168 1.98 10.44 -6.77
CA LEU A 168 1.20 9.30 -7.27
C LEU A 168 -0.29 9.60 -7.44
N LEU A 169 -0.90 10.22 -6.43
CA LEU A 169 -2.36 10.35 -6.28
C LEU A 169 -2.86 11.78 -6.52
N LYS A 170 -1.97 12.78 -6.54
CA LYS A 170 -2.34 14.21 -6.63
C LYS A 170 -3.20 14.68 -5.45
N TYR A 171 -3.09 14.00 -4.31
CA TYR A 171 -3.75 14.45 -3.10
C TYR A 171 -3.17 15.79 -2.64
N ASP A 172 -4.05 16.66 -2.16
CA ASP A 172 -3.68 17.94 -1.61
C ASP A 172 -3.06 17.77 -0.22
N PHE A 173 -2.48 18.85 0.28
CA PHE A 173 -1.96 18.92 1.64
C PHE A 173 -2.23 20.31 2.19
N GLN A 174 -2.32 20.41 3.51
CA GLN A 174 -2.31 21.69 4.21
C GLN A 174 -1.05 21.82 5.06
N ASN A 175 -0.62 23.06 5.28
CA ASN A 175 0.50 23.35 6.16
C ASN A 175 -0.03 23.56 7.59
N ALA A 176 0.53 22.83 8.55
CA ALA A 176 0.30 23.01 9.97
C ALA A 176 1.65 23.36 10.63
N GLY A 177 1.98 24.65 10.67
CA GLY A 177 3.29 25.11 11.11
C GLY A 177 4.40 24.65 10.17
N CYS A 178 5.34 23.85 10.68
CA CYS A 178 6.40 23.23 9.88
C CYS A 178 6.02 21.87 9.26
N CYS A 179 4.86 21.31 9.61
CA CYS A 179 4.41 20.01 9.14
C CYS A 179 3.49 20.15 7.92
N LYS A 180 3.62 19.22 6.97
CA LYS A 180 2.63 19.04 5.90
C LYS A 180 1.67 17.93 6.29
N ILE A 181 0.39 18.18 6.10
CA ILE A 181 -0.69 17.26 6.46
C ILE A 181 -1.41 16.88 5.18
N LEU A 182 -1.35 15.60 4.83
CA LEU A 182 -2.00 15.08 3.64
C LEU A 182 -3.53 15.16 3.78
N LEU A 183 -4.21 15.49 2.68
CA LEU A 183 -5.67 15.59 2.61
C LEU A 183 -6.23 14.50 1.70
N HIS A 184 -6.90 13.53 2.30
CA HIS A 184 -7.67 12.52 1.56
C HIS A 184 -8.90 13.17 0.91
N PRO A 185 -9.25 12.85 -0.35
CA PRO A 185 -10.40 13.45 -1.03
C PRO A 185 -11.74 13.22 -0.32
N ILE A 186 -11.86 12.12 0.43
CA ILE A 186 -13.10 11.76 1.15
C ILE A 186 -12.98 12.01 2.67
N TRP A 187 -11.79 11.84 3.25
CA TRP A 187 -11.60 11.84 4.72
C TRP A 187 -10.85 13.08 5.23
N GLY A 188 -10.42 13.98 4.33
CA GLY A 188 -9.66 15.17 4.70
C GLY A 188 -8.37 14.83 5.43
N SER A 189 -8.07 15.59 6.49
CA SER A 189 -6.93 15.39 7.40
C SER A 189 -7.13 14.23 8.39
N LYS A 190 -8.32 13.62 8.45
CA LYS A 190 -8.65 12.53 9.38
C LYS A 190 -8.20 11.18 8.84
N ILE A 191 -6.91 11.09 8.53
CA ILE A 191 -6.28 9.91 7.98
C ILE A 191 -4.94 9.63 8.63
N TYR A 192 -4.60 8.35 8.72
CA TYR A 192 -3.26 7.88 9.00
C TYR A 192 -2.67 7.28 7.70
N PRO A 193 -1.80 8.02 6.99
CA PRO A 193 -1.16 7.53 5.78
C PRO A 193 0.01 6.60 6.13
N ALA A 194 0.21 5.56 5.32
CA ALA A 194 1.40 4.70 5.38
C ALA A 194 1.65 4.06 4.02
N THR A 195 2.89 3.65 3.72
CA THR A 195 3.22 3.12 2.39
C THR A 195 3.96 1.77 2.45
N PHE A 196 3.48 0.84 1.63
CA PHE A 196 4.11 -0.46 1.38
C PHE A 196 4.75 -0.50 -0.02
N PHE A 197 5.81 -1.27 -0.19
CA PHE A 197 6.65 -1.33 -1.39
C PHE A 197 6.93 -2.79 -1.74
N THR A 198 6.99 -3.10 -3.04
CA THR A 198 7.44 -4.43 -3.49
C THR A 198 7.91 -4.42 -4.94
N THR A 199 8.79 -5.36 -5.29
CA THR A 199 9.14 -5.67 -6.68
C THR A 199 8.38 -6.87 -7.24
N ALA A 200 7.42 -7.41 -6.50
CA ALA A 200 6.53 -8.44 -7.01
C ALA A 200 5.73 -7.92 -8.22
N PRO A 201 5.52 -8.74 -9.25
CA PRO A 201 4.57 -8.43 -10.32
C PRO A 201 3.18 -8.12 -9.75
N VAL A 202 2.45 -7.21 -10.40
CA VAL A 202 1.13 -6.76 -9.91
C VAL A 202 0.15 -7.91 -9.69
N ASP A 203 0.13 -8.90 -10.59
CA ASP A 203 -0.81 -10.02 -10.49
C ASP A 203 -0.49 -10.90 -9.27
N ILE A 204 0.79 -11.03 -8.90
CA ILE A 204 1.21 -11.70 -7.67
C ILE A 204 0.81 -10.89 -6.44
N LEU A 205 1.10 -9.58 -6.41
CA LEU A 205 0.74 -8.72 -5.29
C LEU A 205 -0.78 -8.75 -5.04
N VAL A 206 -1.60 -8.64 -6.09
CA VAL A 206 -3.07 -8.68 -5.98
C VAL A 206 -3.55 -10.04 -5.43
N LYS A 207 -2.96 -11.16 -5.89
CA LYS A 207 -3.28 -12.49 -5.37
C LYS A 207 -2.93 -12.61 -3.88
N VAL A 208 -1.73 -12.17 -3.49
CA VAL A 208 -1.28 -12.20 -2.10
C VAL A 208 -2.18 -11.35 -1.20
N ILE A 209 -2.49 -10.10 -1.58
CA ILE A 209 -3.40 -9.26 -0.80
C ILE A 209 -4.76 -9.94 -0.66
N SER A 210 -5.31 -10.50 -1.75
CA SER A 210 -6.60 -11.18 -1.71
C SER A 210 -6.60 -12.41 -0.80
N GLN A 211 -5.50 -13.16 -0.76
CA GLN A 211 -5.34 -14.31 0.12
C GLN A 211 -5.26 -13.87 1.60
N VAL A 212 -4.43 -12.88 1.91
CA VAL A 212 -4.33 -12.31 3.27
C VAL A 212 -5.68 -11.75 3.74
N GLU A 213 -6.42 -11.06 2.85
CA GLU A 213 -7.77 -10.57 3.14
C GLU A 213 -8.75 -11.71 3.48
N GLN A 214 -8.67 -12.85 2.77
CA GLN A 214 -9.53 -14.02 3.04
C GLN A 214 -9.18 -14.70 4.36
N GLU A 215 -7.89 -14.94 4.61
CA GLU A 215 -7.37 -15.56 5.83
C GLU A 215 -7.69 -14.74 7.10
N HIS A 216 -7.89 -13.43 6.93
CA HIS A 216 -8.16 -12.50 8.03
C HIS A 216 -9.50 -11.79 7.88
N SER A 217 -10.46 -12.44 7.22
CA SER A 217 -11.82 -11.94 7.10
C SER A 217 -12.46 -11.71 8.47
N LEU A 218 -13.25 -10.65 8.58
CA LEU A 218 -14.09 -10.41 9.76
C LEU A 218 -15.09 -11.56 9.89
N SER A 219 -15.17 -12.19 11.06
CA SER A 219 -16.20 -13.21 11.28
C SER A 219 -17.57 -12.58 11.08
N LYS A 220 -18.45 -13.26 10.32
CA LYS A 220 -19.85 -12.85 10.23
C LYS A 220 -20.43 -12.86 11.66
N PRO A 221 -21.07 -11.79 12.13
CA PRO A 221 -21.80 -11.87 13.39
C PRO A 221 -22.81 -13.03 13.26
N PHE A 222 -22.79 -13.93 14.23
CA PHE A 222 -23.77 -15.00 14.34
C PHE A 222 -25.13 -14.31 14.44
N SER A 223 -25.92 -14.34 13.37
CA SER A 223 -27.31 -13.90 13.42
C SER A 223 -28.06 -14.95 14.23
N ALA A 224 -28.37 -14.61 15.48
CA ALA A 224 -29.32 -15.35 16.31
C ALA A 224 -30.75 -15.07 15.84
#